data_AF-A0A9K3CW77-F1
#
_entry.id   AF-A0A9K3CW77-F1
#
_cell.length_a   1.000
_cell.length_b   1.000
_cell.length_c   1.000
_cell.angle_alpha   90.00
_cell.angle_beta   90.00
_cell.angle_gamma   90.00
#
_symmetry.space_group_name_H-M   'P 1'
#
loop_
_entity.id
_entity.type
_entity.pdbx_description
1 polymer ?
#
loop_
_entity_poly.entity_id
_entity_poly.type
_entity_poly.pdbx_seq_one_letter_code
_entity_poly.pdbx_strand_id
1 'polypeptide(L)'
;MMKVTPSGLRSHLLQHPVTDAVSMATFILSLRGIGPEADPNMLAGLMGGFRRLPEVVPGYSFKELWDLLFSLAARTHPLLRGAQHRGMEVFDDGPSLPILSQNESASVTLTRAEIGCILANACLLNLVDVEHEQSIGSLALGDIFTSSHRVAVERVVCLLLYFVYWADPDHSMLGDNGTCDTVTFERVAQGMEEMPKWEESTRPIDTAGVRVHSGVMEESNCIGFADFANRDIHIHCVIGSATQEEVLFSCCPEAFVGLLLYPRLLDGTDGSKSEVGVIRNARRVCSYTGYDRTFTAGPPLSTLVSHDILVYDACYSGQFYRRNLDRDLYKAYLGFRAVPDISTGKWGCGVFNGVPLYKFLTQLMACGETGTRMDYSAFKDEDHCTMCIDALECIEGWNEGQGMTVGSLYTLILDVVQDHKEWTRASQFKEAMMQRLRGE
;
A
#
# COMPACT_ATOMS: atom_id res chain seq x y z
N MET A 1 26.40 -0.87 9.82
CA MET A 1 26.42 -2.27 10.31
C MET A 1 26.43 -3.16 9.09
N MET A 2 27.27 -4.19 9.02
CA MET A 2 27.32 -5.06 7.84
C MET A 2 26.26 -6.16 7.95
N LYS A 3 25.70 -6.55 6.80
CA LYS A 3 24.76 -7.67 6.70
C LYS A 3 25.44 -8.99 7.06
N VAL A 4 24.69 -9.95 7.61
CA VAL A 4 25.15 -11.33 7.82
C VAL A 4 24.78 -12.20 6.61
N THR A 5 25.78 -12.84 6.01
CA THR A 5 25.61 -13.72 4.84
C THR A 5 24.82 -15.00 5.16
N PRO A 6 24.28 -15.73 4.18
CA PRO A 6 23.59 -17.00 4.44
C PRO A 6 24.45 -18.04 5.19
N SER A 7 25.75 -18.13 4.91
CA SER A 7 26.68 -18.99 5.67
C SER A 7 26.94 -18.44 7.08
N GLY A 8 27.01 -17.12 7.22
CA GLY A 8 27.08 -16.41 8.50
C GLY A 8 25.86 -16.67 9.37
N LEU A 9 24.64 -16.66 8.80
CA LEU A 9 23.39 -16.97 9.50
C LEU A 9 23.40 -18.41 10.03
N ARG A 10 23.80 -19.38 9.20
CA ARG A 10 23.95 -20.79 9.62
C ARG A 10 24.96 -20.95 10.75
N SER A 11 26.08 -20.24 10.67
CA SER A 11 27.11 -20.26 11.71
C SER A 11 26.62 -19.64 13.02
N HIS A 12 25.89 -18.52 12.97
CA HIS A 12 25.27 -17.90 14.14
C HIS A 12 24.23 -18.81 14.78
N LEU A 13 23.40 -19.50 13.99
CA LEU A 13 22.35 -20.37 14.53
C LEU A 13 22.93 -21.55 15.31
N LEU A 14 24.08 -22.07 14.88
CA LEU A 14 24.81 -23.12 15.61
C LEU A 14 25.34 -22.62 16.97
N GLN A 15 25.70 -21.34 17.07
CA GLN A 15 26.21 -20.74 18.31
C GLN A 15 25.07 -20.29 19.24
N HIS A 16 23.92 -19.95 18.66
CA HIS A 16 22.74 -19.42 19.36
C HIS A 16 21.48 -20.18 18.91
N PRO A 17 21.24 -21.40 19.41
CA PRO A 17 20.04 -22.15 19.08
C PRO A 17 18.77 -21.39 19.52
N VAL A 18 17.75 -21.39 18.66
CA VAL A 18 16.49 -20.70 18.89
C VAL A 18 15.38 -21.72 19.16
N THR A 19 14.79 -21.65 20.35
CA THR A 19 13.73 -22.56 20.79
C THR A 19 12.46 -21.83 21.23
N ASP A 20 12.54 -20.53 21.45
CA ASP A 20 11.46 -19.67 21.93
C ASP A 20 11.69 -18.21 21.50
N ALA A 21 10.74 -17.33 21.82
CA ALA A 21 10.82 -15.91 21.48
C ALA A 21 12.01 -15.18 22.14
N VAL A 22 12.51 -15.63 23.30
CA VAL A 22 13.61 -14.98 24.02
C VAL A 22 14.94 -15.27 23.32
N SER A 23 15.21 -16.55 23.06
CA SER A 23 16.38 -17.01 22.30
C SER A 23 16.40 -16.45 20.88
N MET A 24 15.23 -16.33 20.25
CA MET A 24 15.07 -15.67 18.96
C MET A 24 15.42 -14.18 18.98
N ALA A 25 14.88 -13.42 19.94
CA ALA A 25 15.18 -12.00 20.05
C ALA A 25 16.68 -11.78 20.30
N THR A 26 17.29 -12.62 21.16
CA THR A 26 18.73 -12.62 21.42
C THR A 26 19.53 -12.93 20.14
N PHE A 27 19.08 -13.90 19.34
CA PHE A 27 19.69 -14.22 18.05
C PHE A 27 19.63 -13.05 17.08
N ILE A 28 18.46 -12.40 16.91
CA ILE A 28 18.31 -11.25 16.01
C ILE A 28 19.22 -10.09 16.45
N LEU A 29 19.33 -9.84 17.75
CA LEU A 29 20.22 -8.81 18.29
C LEU A 29 21.70 -9.15 18.05
N SER A 30 22.09 -10.42 18.17
CA SER A 30 23.47 -10.85 17.93
C SER A 30 23.88 -10.71 16.46
N LEU A 31 22.96 -10.88 15.50
CA LEU A 31 23.21 -10.56 14.09
C LEU A 31 23.57 -9.08 13.88
N ARG A 32 23.12 -8.21 14.77
CA ARG A 32 23.44 -6.78 14.79
C ARG A 32 24.63 -6.47 15.71
N GLY A 33 25.36 -7.46 16.21
CA GLY A 33 26.45 -7.24 17.16
C GLY A 33 26.00 -6.58 18.47
N ILE A 34 24.70 -6.63 18.77
CA ILE A 34 24.14 -6.12 20.03
C ILE A 34 24.19 -7.29 21.02
N GLY A 35 24.94 -7.10 22.10
CA GLY A 35 25.12 -8.11 23.14
C GLY A 35 23.85 -8.36 23.97
N PRO A 36 23.90 -9.32 24.91
CA PRO A 36 22.78 -9.68 25.77
C PRO A 36 22.34 -8.56 26.73
N GLU A 37 23.13 -7.49 26.88
CA GLU A 37 22.77 -6.26 27.61
C GLU A 37 21.95 -5.26 26.78
N ALA A 38 21.33 -5.72 25.68
CA ALA A 38 20.44 -4.92 24.88
C ALA A 38 19.35 -4.25 25.74
N ASP A 39 18.91 -3.06 25.32
CA ASP A 39 17.81 -2.34 25.98
C ASP A 39 16.62 -3.29 26.20
N PRO A 40 16.15 -3.48 27.46
CA PRO A 40 15.00 -4.31 27.76
C PRO A 40 13.75 -3.99 26.92
N ASN A 41 13.58 -2.73 26.50
CA ASN A 41 12.49 -2.33 25.63
C ASN A 41 12.63 -2.90 24.22
N MET A 42 13.85 -2.93 23.68
CA MET A 42 14.16 -3.51 22.36
C MET A 42 13.89 -5.02 22.37
N LEU A 43 14.31 -5.71 23.43
CA LEU A 43 14.04 -7.14 23.62
C LEU A 43 12.52 -7.40 23.74
N ALA A 44 11.81 -6.57 24.53
CA ALA A 44 10.37 -6.67 24.69
C ALA A 44 9.62 -6.47 23.36
N GLY A 45 10.04 -5.51 22.54
CA GLY A 45 9.51 -5.29 21.19
C GLY A 45 9.69 -6.51 20.29
N LEU A 46 10.92 -7.05 20.22
CA LEU A 46 11.24 -8.21 19.37
C LEU A 46 10.41 -9.45 19.73
N MET A 47 10.15 -9.65 21.02
CA MET A 47 9.31 -10.74 21.50
C MET A 47 7.81 -10.48 21.28
N GLY A 48 7.39 -9.22 21.11
CA GLY A 48 5.98 -8.81 21.11
C GLY A 48 5.15 -9.53 20.07
N GLY A 49 5.55 -9.47 18.80
CA GLY A 49 4.82 -10.12 17.70
C GLY A 49 4.71 -11.64 17.86
N PHE A 50 5.82 -12.30 18.24
CA PHE A 50 5.85 -13.75 18.42
C PHE A 50 5.09 -14.24 19.66
N ARG A 51 5.00 -13.41 20.71
CA ARG A 51 4.15 -13.69 21.89
C ARG A 51 2.67 -13.45 21.60
N ARG A 52 2.36 -12.51 20.72
CA ARG A 52 0.99 -12.19 20.30
C ARG A 52 0.43 -13.19 19.29
N LEU A 53 1.27 -13.72 18.39
CA LEU A 53 0.88 -14.66 17.34
C LEU A 53 0.05 -15.89 17.81
N PRO A 54 0.37 -16.60 18.92
CA PRO A 54 -0.44 -17.74 19.39
C PRO A 54 -1.89 -17.40 19.74
N GLU A 55 -2.18 -16.16 20.08
CA GLU A 55 -3.55 -15.70 20.37
C GLU A 55 -4.34 -15.48 19.08
N VAL A 56 -3.67 -15.21 17.96
CA VAL A 56 -4.28 -15.00 16.63
C VAL A 56 -4.39 -16.32 15.87
N VAL A 57 -3.38 -17.19 16.02
CA VAL A 57 -3.34 -18.53 15.41
C VAL A 57 -3.11 -19.56 16.52
N PRO A 58 -4.18 -20.01 17.20
CA PRO A 58 -4.07 -21.05 18.22
C PRO A 58 -3.47 -22.33 17.63
N GLY A 59 -2.50 -22.92 18.32
CA GLY A 59 -1.86 -24.15 17.89
C GLY A 59 -0.73 -23.99 16.86
N TYR A 60 -0.33 -22.75 16.51
CA TYR A 60 0.85 -22.54 15.68
C TYR A 60 2.12 -23.13 16.32
N SER A 61 3.02 -23.66 15.51
CA SER A 61 4.33 -24.14 15.95
C SER A 61 5.37 -23.05 15.76
N PHE A 62 5.86 -22.50 16.88
CA PHE A 62 6.96 -21.54 16.86
C PHE A 62 8.20 -22.10 16.13
N LYS A 63 8.52 -23.37 16.37
CA LYS A 63 9.68 -24.02 15.76
C LYS A 63 9.54 -24.12 14.24
N GLU A 64 8.38 -24.53 13.73
CA GLU A 64 8.16 -24.64 12.28
C GLU A 64 8.22 -23.28 11.60
N LEU A 65 7.58 -22.27 12.19
CA LEU A 65 7.64 -20.89 11.70
C LEU A 65 9.09 -20.38 11.67
N TRP A 66 9.83 -20.56 12.77
CA TRP A 66 11.22 -20.14 12.86
C TRP A 66 12.11 -20.87 11.84
N ASP A 67 12.00 -22.18 11.73
CA ASP A 67 12.77 -22.98 10.78
C ASP A 67 12.50 -22.54 9.35
N LEU A 68 11.23 -22.24 9.01
CA LEU A 68 10.86 -21.70 7.72
C LEU A 68 11.49 -20.32 7.48
N LEU A 69 11.28 -19.37 8.40
CA LEU A 69 11.82 -18.00 8.32
C LEU A 69 13.34 -18.02 8.11
N PHE A 70 14.02 -18.82 8.92
CA PHE A 70 15.46 -19.00 8.83
C PHE A 70 15.87 -19.68 7.52
N SER A 71 15.14 -20.72 7.08
CA SER A 71 15.46 -21.43 5.82
C SER A 71 15.34 -20.53 4.60
N LEU A 72 14.35 -19.63 4.57
CA LEU A 72 14.17 -18.62 3.52
C LEU A 72 15.27 -17.57 3.60
N ALA A 73 15.56 -17.05 4.79
CA ALA A 73 16.62 -16.06 4.96
C ALA A 73 18.02 -16.59 4.60
N ALA A 74 18.28 -17.86 4.88
CA ALA A 74 19.54 -18.55 4.60
C ALA A 74 19.54 -19.28 3.23
N ARG A 75 18.53 -19.07 2.39
CA ARG A 75 18.49 -19.59 1.02
C ARG A 75 19.43 -18.77 0.14
N THR A 76 20.14 -19.44 -0.78
CA THR A 76 20.86 -18.78 -1.86
C THR A 76 20.00 -18.89 -3.12
N HIS A 77 19.39 -17.80 -3.58
CA HIS A 77 18.59 -17.79 -4.82
C HIS A 77 19.37 -17.07 -5.93
N PRO A 78 19.22 -17.43 -7.23
CA PRO A 78 19.95 -16.79 -8.33
C PRO A 78 19.78 -15.26 -8.47
N LEU A 79 18.56 -14.71 -8.29
CA LEU A 79 18.34 -13.24 -8.17
C LEU A 79 18.85 -12.64 -6.85
N LEU A 80 19.19 -13.51 -5.90
CA LEU A 80 19.68 -13.19 -4.56
C LEU A 80 21.17 -13.56 -4.41
N ARG A 81 21.87 -13.78 -5.51
CA ARG A 81 23.34 -13.77 -5.55
C ARG A 81 23.67 -12.36 -6.04
N GLY A 82 24.21 -11.51 -5.17
CA GLY A 82 24.72 -10.17 -5.47
C GLY A 82 23.79 -9.03 -5.78
N ALA A 83 23.46 -8.23 -4.77
CA ALA A 83 23.07 -6.86 -5.06
C ALA A 83 24.31 -5.97 -5.07
N GLN A 84 25.11 -5.99 -6.14
CA GLN A 84 26.07 -4.91 -6.39
C GLN A 84 25.41 -3.87 -7.28
N HIS A 85 24.45 -3.11 -6.72
CA HIS A 85 24.17 -1.69 -7.03
C HIS A 85 23.03 -1.20 -6.12
N ARG A 86 23.45 -0.63 -4.98
CA ARG A 86 22.91 0.50 -4.22
C ARG A 86 21.38 0.66 -4.14
N GLY A 87 20.78 -0.04 -3.20
CA GLY A 87 19.42 0.24 -2.75
C GLY A 87 19.15 -0.42 -1.40
N MET A 88 19.51 -1.69 -1.27
CA MET A 88 19.75 -2.43 -0.03
C MET A 88 20.67 -3.61 -0.38
N GLU A 89 21.79 -3.82 0.33
CA GLU A 89 22.71 -4.93 0.09
C GLU A 89 22.06 -6.22 0.60
N VAL A 90 21.30 -6.91 -0.26
CA VAL A 90 20.64 -8.14 0.15
C VAL A 90 21.62 -9.32 0.11
N PHE A 91 22.63 -9.42 -0.76
CA PHE A 91 23.57 -10.56 -0.78
C PHE A 91 24.87 -10.24 -1.54
N ASP A 92 25.99 -10.87 -1.16
CA ASP A 92 27.30 -10.75 -1.82
C ASP A 92 27.33 -11.50 -3.17
N ASP A 93 27.70 -10.80 -4.25
CA ASP A 93 28.10 -11.20 -5.64
C ASP A 93 27.11 -11.83 -6.66
N GLY A 94 26.76 -11.07 -7.74
CA GLY A 94 25.66 -11.30 -8.74
C GLY A 94 24.77 -10.04 -9.04
N PRO A 95 23.53 -10.12 -9.60
CA PRO A 95 22.76 -8.95 -10.09
C PRO A 95 21.79 -8.25 -9.10
N SER A 96 21.76 -6.91 -9.14
CA SER A 96 20.89 -6.05 -8.31
C SER A 96 19.39 -6.17 -8.63
N LEU A 97 18.52 -5.95 -7.62
CA LEU A 97 17.09 -5.76 -7.89
C LEU A 97 16.91 -4.54 -8.82
N PRO A 98 16.16 -4.68 -9.93
CA PRO A 98 15.93 -3.58 -10.84
C PRO A 98 15.06 -2.51 -10.19
N ILE A 99 15.42 -1.24 -10.39
CA ILE A 99 14.67 -0.09 -9.91
C ILE A 99 13.71 0.35 -11.02
N LEU A 100 12.45 0.59 -10.66
CA LEU A 100 11.45 1.17 -11.54
C LEU A 100 11.74 2.67 -11.67
N SER A 101 12.62 3.02 -12.61
CA SER A 101 13.16 4.36 -12.78
C SER A 101 12.08 5.41 -13.03
N GLN A 102 12.29 6.63 -12.51
CA GLN A 102 11.41 7.77 -12.74
C GLN A 102 11.34 8.15 -14.23
N ASN A 103 10.20 8.67 -14.66
CA ASN A 103 9.83 9.04 -16.03
C ASN A 103 9.67 7.89 -17.03
N GLU A 104 9.77 6.64 -16.57
CA GLU A 104 9.71 5.45 -17.41
C GLU A 104 8.61 4.50 -16.95
N SER A 105 7.87 3.96 -17.91
CA SER A 105 6.96 2.84 -17.66
C SER A 105 7.76 1.55 -17.74
N ALA A 106 7.75 0.77 -16.66
CA ALA A 106 8.50 -0.47 -16.55
C ALA A 106 7.80 -1.43 -15.58
N SER A 107 8.21 -2.69 -15.60
CA SER A 107 7.73 -3.69 -14.64
C SER A 107 8.84 -4.62 -14.17
N VAL A 108 8.67 -5.12 -12.95
CA VAL A 108 9.54 -6.10 -12.30
C VAL A 108 8.67 -7.21 -11.76
N THR A 109 8.88 -8.44 -12.23
CA THR A 109 8.17 -9.61 -11.74
C THR A 109 9.08 -10.44 -10.85
N LEU A 110 8.63 -10.73 -9.64
CA LEU A 110 9.33 -11.58 -8.68
C LEU A 110 8.47 -12.81 -8.37
N THR A 111 9.13 -13.95 -8.21
CA THR A 111 8.50 -15.13 -7.61
C THR A 111 8.23 -14.85 -6.13
N ARG A 112 7.16 -15.45 -5.58
CA ARG A 112 6.91 -15.36 -4.14
C ARG A 112 8.04 -15.95 -3.30
N ALA A 113 8.82 -16.90 -3.82
CA ALA A 113 10.05 -17.39 -3.19
C ALA A 113 11.11 -16.30 -3.03
N GLU A 114 11.29 -15.43 -4.01
CA GLU A 114 12.20 -14.29 -3.91
C GLU A 114 11.69 -13.27 -2.90
N ILE A 115 10.39 -12.95 -2.95
CA ILE A 115 9.72 -12.06 -1.98
C ILE A 115 9.85 -12.61 -0.56
N GLY A 116 9.58 -13.91 -0.36
CA GLY A 116 9.70 -14.58 0.92
C GLY A 116 11.12 -14.54 1.48
N CYS A 117 12.16 -14.67 0.63
CA CYS A 117 13.55 -14.51 1.07
C CYS A 117 13.87 -13.06 1.49
N ILE A 118 13.36 -12.07 0.76
CA ILE A 118 13.53 -10.64 1.09
C ILE A 118 12.85 -10.33 2.42
N LEU A 119 11.56 -10.66 2.56
CA LEU A 119 10.79 -10.44 3.78
C LEU A 119 11.36 -11.22 4.97
N ALA A 120 11.86 -12.45 4.76
CA ALA A 120 12.48 -13.23 5.82
C ALA A 120 13.75 -12.55 6.36
N ASN A 121 14.60 -12.03 5.47
CA ASN A 121 15.75 -11.23 5.88
C ASN A 121 15.32 -9.93 6.58
N ALA A 122 14.21 -9.31 6.15
CA ALA A 122 13.65 -8.13 6.81
C ALA A 122 13.20 -8.43 8.24
N CYS A 123 12.49 -9.55 8.47
CA CYS A 123 12.02 -9.99 9.79
C CYS A 123 13.16 -10.39 10.73
N LEU A 124 14.31 -10.84 10.20
CA LEU A 124 15.52 -11.09 10.98
C LEU A 124 16.34 -9.81 11.22
N LEU A 125 15.86 -8.64 10.80
CA LEU A 125 16.58 -7.38 10.81
C LEU A 125 17.96 -7.49 10.11
N ASN A 126 18.07 -8.38 9.13
CA ASN A 126 19.29 -8.68 8.39
C ASN A 126 19.37 -7.92 7.05
N LEU A 127 18.60 -6.83 6.95
CA LEU A 127 18.70 -5.89 5.85
C LEU A 127 19.41 -4.62 6.33
N VAL A 128 20.12 -3.98 5.39
CA VAL A 128 20.89 -2.75 5.62
C VAL A 128 20.55 -1.79 4.49
N ASP A 129 20.13 -0.58 4.86
CA ASP A 129 19.82 0.49 3.93
C ASP A 129 21.05 0.89 3.14
N VAL A 130 20.87 1.15 1.85
CA VAL A 130 21.94 1.67 1.00
C VAL A 130 21.44 2.92 0.30
N GLU A 131 22.23 3.98 0.36
CA GLU A 131 21.92 5.23 -0.34
C GLU A 131 21.84 4.98 -1.86
N HIS A 132 20.74 5.42 -2.47
CA HIS A 132 20.51 5.38 -3.91
C HIS A 132 20.28 6.77 -4.47
N GLU A 133 20.76 7.04 -5.70
CA GLU A 133 20.68 8.37 -6.33
C GLU A 133 19.24 8.84 -6.54
N GLN A 134 18.31 7.93 -6.87
CA GLN A 134 16.90 8.25 -7.07
C GLN A 134 16.06 8.23 -5.77
N SER A 135 16.68 8.10 -4.59
CA SER A 135 16.01 8.04 -3.28
C SER A 135 14.88 7.00 -3.25
N ILE A 136 15.23 5.74 -2.96
CA ILE A 136 14.25 4.65 -2.74
C ILE A 136 13.95 4.47 -1.25
N GLY A 137 12.94 3.64 -0.95
CA GLY A 137 12.53 3.31 0.40
C GLY A 137 13.44 2.31 1.12
N SER A 138 13.27 2.23 2.43
CA SER A 138 13.87 1.24 3.31
C SER A 138 12.85 0.17 3.70
N LEU A 139 13.23 -1.10 3.52
CA LEU A 139 12.53 -2.25 4.11
C LEU A 139 13.17 -2.68 5.45
N ALA A 140 13.84 -1.77 6.16
CA ALA A 140 14.30 -2.03 7.51
C ALA A 140 13.10 -2.03 8.47
N LEU A 141 12.80 -3.17 9.07
CA LEU A 141 11.64 -3.33 9.95
C LEU A 141 11.95 -3.03 11.43
N GLY A 142 13.11 -2.43 11.71
CA GLY A 142 13.58 -2.16 13.08
C GLY A 142 12.55 -1.40 13.91
N ASP A 143 12.03 -0.30 13.36
CA ASP A 143 11.08 0.59 14.04
C ASP A 143 9.80 -0.11 14.52
N ILE A 144 9.36 -1.17 13.84
CA ILE A 144 8.21 -1.96 14.26
C ILE A 144 8.61 -3.21 15.07
N PHE A 145 9.72 -3.87 14.75
CA PHE A 145 10.16 -5.09 15.44
C PHE A 145 10.76 -4.81 16.81
N THR A 146 11.35 -3.64 17.05
CA THR A 146 11.96 -3.31 18.35
C THR A 146 11.03 -2.46 19.22
N SER A 147 9.84 -2.14 18.75
CA SER A 147 8.86 -1.34 19.47
C SER A 147 7.91 -2.22 20.27
N SER A 148 7.67 -1.85 21.53
CA SER A 148 6.63 -2.46 22.37
C SER A 148 5.26 -1.80 22.18
N HIS A 149 5.15 -0.81 21.30
CA HIS A 149 3.88 -0.16 21.02
C HIS A 149 2.91 -1.15 20.36
N ARG A 150 1.67 -1.20 20.85
CA ARG A 150 0.66 -2.17 20.41
C ARG A 150 0.51 -2.24 18.89
N VAL A 151 0.43 -1.08 18.20
CA VAL A 151 0.23 -1.05 16.74
C VAL A 151 1.43 -1.68 16.00
N ALA A 152 2.66 -1.42 16.45
CA ALA A 152 3.84 -2.04 15.85
C ALA A 152 3.81 -3.57 16.02
N VAL A 153 3.43 -4.05 17.21
CA VAL A 153 3.27 -5.49 17.48
C VAL A 153 2.24 -6.12 16.55
N GLU A 154 1.06 -5.51 16.38
CA GLU A 154 0.01 -6.05 15.50
C GLU A 154 0.44 -6.06 14.02
N ARG A 155 1.22 -5.07 13.56
CA ARG A 155 1.80 -5.08 12.20
C ARG A 155 2.83 -6.18 12.01
N VAL A 156 3.68 -6.41 13.02
CA VAL A 156 4.61 -7.56 13.02
C VAL A 156 3.83 -8.87 12.96
N VAL A 157 2.70 -8.99 13.68
CA VAL A 157 1.85 -10.18 13.59
C VAL A 157 1.36 -10.41 12.16
N CYS A 158 0.85 -9.37 11.46
CA CYS A 158 0.42 -9.53 10.06
C CYS A 158 1.56 -10.01 9.14
N LEU A 159 2.78 -9.49 9.30
CA LEU A 159 3.96 -9.96 8.59
C LEU A 159 4.28 -11.43 8.90
N LEU A 160 4.18 -11.85 10.16
CA LEU A 160 4.41 -13.24 10.54
C LEU A 160 3.33 -14.19 10.00
N LEU A 161 2.08 -13.72 9.90
CA LEU A 161 0.99 -14.49 9.30
C LEU A 161 1.27 -14.84 7.84
N TYR A 162 2.00 -14.00 7.10
CA TYR A 162 2.49 -14.37 5.77
C TYR A 162 3.27 -15.68 5.78
N PHE A 163 4.21 -15.83 6.71
CA PHE A 163 5.00 -17.05 6.83
C PHE A 163 4.23 -18.22 7.45
N VAL A 164 3.18 -17.96 8.23
CA VAL A 164 2.27 -19.02 8.69
C VAL A 164 1.60 -19.70 7.50
N TYR A 165 1.15 -18.95 6.47
CA TYR A 165 0.63 -19.57 5.24
C TYR A 165 1.65 -20.37 4.47
N TRP A 166 2.90 -19.90 4.44
CA TRP A 166 3.98 -20.65 3.80
C TRP A 166 4.26 -22.00 4.47
N ALA A 167 4.05 -22.09 5.78
CA ALA A 167 4.26 -23.31 6.54
C ALA A 167 3.08 -24.30 6.43
N ASP A 168 1.91 -23.83 5.99
CA ASP A 168 0.71 -24.65 5.84
C ASP A 168 0.82 -25.53 4.57
N PRO A 169 0.78 -26.87 4.69
CA PRO A 169 0.87 -27.79 3.56
C PRO A 169 -0.25 -27.58 2.52
N ASP A 170 -1.45 -27.18 2.95
CA ASP A 170 -2.60 -26.95 2.06
C ASP A 170 -2.50 -25.62 1.32
N HIS A 171 -1.60 -24.74 1.76
CA HIS A 171 -1.35 -23.41 1.17
C HIS A 171 0.10 -23.25 0.70
N SER A 172 0.82 -24.36 0.49
CA SER A 172 2.19 -24.38 -0.04
C SER A 172 2.33 -23.38 -1.18
N MET A 173 3.17 -22.36 -0.96
CA MET A 173 3.43 -21.28 -1.91
C MET A 173 4.24 -21.74 -3.13
N LEU A 174 4.65 -23.01 -3.12
CA LEU A 174 5.10 -23.76 -4.28
C LEU A 174 3.84 -24.35 -4.92
N GLY A 175 3.44 -23.87 -6.09
CA GLY A 175 2.24 -24.36 -6.78
C GLY A 175 2.32 -25.85 -7.08
N ASP A 176 1.18 -26.49 -7.35
CA ASP A 176 1.03 -27.94 -7.57
C ASP A 176 1.97 -28.53 -8.64
N ASN A 177 2.48 -27.70 -9.54
CA ASN A 177 3.39 -28.07 -10.63
C ASN A 177 4.86 -27.71 -10.34
N GLY A 178 5.19 -27.26 -9.13
CA GLY A 178 6.51 -26.73 -8.76
C GLY A 178 6.82 -25.32 -9.29
N THR A 179 5.86 -24.65 -9.91
CA THR A 179 5.98 -23.23 -10.31
C THR A 179 5.63 -22.32 -9.14
N CYS A 180 6.56 -21.45 -8.75
CA CYS A 180 6.26 -20.43 -7.75
C CYS A 180 5.45 -19.32 -8.41
N ASP A 181 4.29 -19.09 -7.83
CA ASP A 181 3.31 -18.08 -8.20
C ASP A 181 3.98 -16.67 -8.07
N THR A 182 3.69 -15.71 -8.95
CA THR A 182 4.47 -14.44 -9.08
C THR A 182 3.68 -13.19 -8.67
N VAL A 183 4.41 -12.14 -8.32
CA VAL A 183 3.91 -10.78 -8.05
C VAL A 183 4.65 -9.82 -8.97
N THR A 184 3.93 -8.89 -9.61
CA THR A 184 4.54 -7.93 -10.55
C THR A 184 4.37 -6.50 -10.04
N PHE A 185 5.46 -5.75 -10.00
CA PHE A 185 5.50 -4.35 -9.64
C PHE A 185 5.63 -3.54 -10.92
N GLU A 186 4.69 -2.64 -11.20
CA GLU A 186 4.63 -1.84 -12.41
C GLU A 186 4.68 -0.34 -12.05
N ARG A 187 5.55 0.41 -12.72
CA ARG A 187 5.47 1.87 -12.75
C ARG A 187 4.83 2.26 -14.07
N VAL A 188 3.81 3.12 -14.01
CA VAL A 188 3.17 3.71 -15.19
C VAL A 188 3.51 5.19 -15.18
N ALA A 189 4.17 5.67 -16.23
CA ALA A 189 4.59 7.06 -16.39
C ALA A 189 4.06 7.64 -17.72
N GLN A 190 3.29 8.73 -17.64
CA GLN A 190 2.69 9.37 -18.81
C GLN A 190 2.87 10.90 -18.79
N GLY A 191 3.15 11.48 -19.96
CA GLY A 191 3.38 12.92 -20.11
C GLY A 191 2.10 13.74 -19.95
N MET A 192 2.21 14.94 -19.39
CA MET A 192 1.06 15.83 -19.15
C MET A 192 0.37 16.29 -20.44
N GLU A 193 1.06 16.23 -21.59
CA GLU A 193 0.50 16.50 -22.91
C GLU A 193 -0.57 15.49 -23.35
N GLU A 194 -0.58 14.30 -22.75
CA GLU A 194 -1.61 13.29 -22.98
C GLU A 194 -2.78 13.39 -22.00
N MET A 195 -2.77 14.38 -21.10
CA MET A 195 -3.85 14.61 -20.16
C MET A 195 -5.16 14.92 -20.90
N PRO A 196 -6.29 14.28 -20.53
CA PRO A 196 -7.59 14.63 -21.08
C PRO A 196 -7.88 16.12 -20.87
N LYS A 197 -8.49 16.74 -21.88
CA LYS A 197 -9.02 18.09 -21.73
C LYS A 197 -10.33 18.04 -20.96
N TRP A 198 -10.23 18.03 -19.63
CA TRP A 198 -11.36 17.79 -18.72
C TRP A 198 -12.60 18.62 -19.04
N GLU A 199 -12.44 19.93 -19.18
CA GLU A 199 -13.52 20.89 -19.48
C GLU A 199 -14.22 20.62 -20.83
N GLU A 200 -13.51 20.04 -21.81
CA GLU A 200 -14.05 19.70 -23.13
C GLU A 200 -14.65 18.28 -23.17
N SER A 201 -14.54 17.48 -22.10
CA SER A 201 -14.98 16.08 -22.12
C SER A 201 -16.50 15.94 -22.17
N THR A 202 -16.98 15.27 -23.21
CA THR A 202 -18.37 14.89 -23.39
C THR A 202 -18.67 13.47 -22.90
N ARG A 203 -17.69 12.79 -22.27
CA ARG A 203 -17.92 11.44 -21.73
C ARG A 203 -18.95 11.49 -20.60
N PRO A 204 -20.00 10.64 -20.63
CA PRO A 204 -20.96 10.59 -19.55
C PRO A 204 -20.32 10.02 -18.28
N ILE A 205 -20.77 10.48 -17.12
CA ILE A 205 -20.45 9.85 -15.84
C ILE A 205 -21.38 8.65 -15.68
N ASP A 206 -20.81 7.44 -15.73
CA ASP A 206 -21.56 6.19 -15.52
C ASP A 206 -21.74 5.95 -14.01
N THR A 207 -22.89 6.37 -13.47
CA THR A 207 -23.24 6.16 -12.05
C THR A 207 -23.51 4.69 -11.74
N ALA A 208 -23.93 3.87 -12.72
CA ALA A 208 -24.20 2.44 -12.53
C ALA A 208 -22.93 1.63 -12.30
N GLY A 209 -21.79 2.10 -12.82
CA GLY A 209 -20.46 1.55 -12.54
C GLY A 209 -19.90 1.92 -11.16
N VAL A 210 -20.62 2.70 -10.35
CA VAL A 210 -20.16 3.19 -9.06
C VAL A 210 -21.03 2.67 -7.91
N ARG A 211 -20.40 1.93 -7.00
CA ARG A 211 -21.01 1.53 -5.73
C ARG A 211 -20.44 2.41 -4.61
N VAL A 212 -21.29 2.83 -3.66
CA VAL A 212 -20.87 3.57 -2.47
C VAL A 212 -21.33 2.79 -1.24
N HIS A 213 -20.46 2.63 -0.25
CA HIS A 213 -20.78 1.95 1.02
C HIS A 213 -19.98 2.50 2.21
N SER A 214 -20.40 2.20 3.43
CA SER A 214 -19.74 2.63 4.67
C SER A 214 -18.82 1.57 5.29
N GLY A 215 -18.70 0.39 4.68
CA GLY A 215 -17.80 -0.69 5.10
C GLY A 215 -16.32 -0.41 4.84
N VAL A 216 -15.44 -1.38 5.08
CA VAL A 216 -14.00 -1.27 4.72
C VAL A 216 -13.78 -1.61 3.25
N MET A 217 -12.72 -1.08 2.63
CA MET A 217 -12.44 -1.29 1.20
C MET A 217 -12.26 -2.77 0.85
N GLU A 218 -11.65 -3.52 1.77
CA GLU A 218 -11.31 -4.93 1.59
C GLU A 218 -12.52 -5.88 1.71
N GLU A 219 -13.74 -5.36 1.92
CA GLU A 219 -15.00 -6.10 1.75
C GLU A 219 -15.46 -6.16 0.29
N SER A 220 -14.84 -5.37 -0.58
CA SER A 220 -15.14 -5.35 -2.00
C SER A 220 -14.63 -6.59 -2.75
N ASN A 221 -15.31 -6.93 -3.84
CA ASN A 221 -14.88 -7.98 -4.78
C ASN A 221 -14.11 -7.44 -5.99
N CYS A 222 -13.76 -6.15 -5.99
CA CYS A 222 -12.95 -5.55 -7.04
C CYS A 222 -11.60 -6.26 -7.20
N ILE A 223 -11.10 -6.29 -8.43
CA ILE A 223 -9.79 -6.90 -8.73
C ILE A 223 -8.64 -6.21 -8.00
N GLY A 224 -8.77 -4.90 -7.73
CA GLY A 224 -7.74 -4.15 -7.04
C GLY A 224 -8.25 -3.22 -5.95
N PHE A 225 -7.33 -2.88 -5.04
CA PHE A 225 -7.53 -1.94 -3.94
C PHE A 225 -6.61 -0.73 -4.10
N ALA A 226 -7.15 0.45 -3.85
CA ALA A 226 -6.40 1.69 -3.81
C ALA A 226 -5.50 1.72 -2.55
N ASP A 227 -4.23 2.04 -2.76
CA ASP A 227 -3.32 2.50 -1.73
C ASP A 227 -3.28 4.03 -1.76
N PHE A 228 -3.72 4.66 -0.66
CA PHE A 228 -3.69 6.12 -0.47
C PHE A 228 -2.29 6.58 -0.08
N ALA A 229 -1.37 6.33 -1.01
CA ALA A 229 0.05 6.42 -0.78
C ALA A 229 0.54 7.84 -0.49
N ASN A 230 1.69 7.91 0.16
CA ASN A 230 2.58 9.04 -0.02
C ASN A 230 3.33 8.88 -1.36
N ARG A 231 3.72 10.00 -2.00
CA ARG A 231 4.55 9.95 -3.21
C ARG A 231 5.87 9.19 -3.00
N ASP A 232 6.39 9.24 -1.78
CA ASP A 232 7.44 8.38 -1.28
C ASP A 232 6.73 7.21 -0.61
N ILE A 233 6.54 6.07 -1.29
CA ILE A 233 5.71 4.94 -0.78
C ILE A 233 6.11 4.64 0.66
N HIS A 234 5.13 4.57 1.56
CA HIS A 234 5.34 4.35 2.98
C HIS A 234 6.28 5.39 3.60
N ILE A 235 6.28 6.64 3.14
CA ILE A 235 7.26 7.68 3.50
C ILE A 235 8.73 7.21 3.38
N HIS A 236 8.98 6.22 2.52
CA HIS A 236 10.25 5.50 2.38
C HIS A 236 10.74 4.77 3.64
N CYS A 237 9.86 4.46 4.61
CA CYS A 237 10.20 3.75 5.84
C CYS A 237 9.00 3.00 6.46
N VAL A 238 9.24 1.82 7.05
CA VAL A 238 8.20 1.07 7.78
C VAL A 238 8.14 1.48 9.25
N ILE A 239 7.18 2.35 9.59
CA ILE A 239 7.01 2.89 10.96
C ILE A 239 5.85 2.22 11.73
N GLY A 240 5.69 2.54 13.03
CA GLY A 240 4.61 2.03 13.88
C GLY A 240 3.24 2.71 13.76
N SER A 241 2.91 3.30 12.60
CA SER A 241 1.59 3.86 12.26
C SER A 241 0.61 2.77 11.77
N ALA A 242 -0.67 3.09 11.64
CA ALA A 242 -1.65 2.20 10.99
C ALA A 242 -2.76 3.03 10.32
N THR A 243 -2.36 3.96 9.44
CA THR A 243 -3.30 4.57 8.50
C THR A 243 -3.55 3.64 7.31
N GLN A 244 -4.29 4.07 6.30
CA GLN A 244 -4.79 3.16 5.25
C GLN A 244 -3.68 2.42 4.49
N GLU A 245 -2.66 3.13 3.99
CA GLU A 245 -1.49 2.53 3.31
C GLU A 245 -0.85 1.45 4.17
N GLU A 246 -0.62 1.76 5.44
CA GLU A 246 0.07 0.86 6.35
C GLU A 246 -0.75 -0.36 6.77
N VAL A 247 -2.06 -0.21 6.91
CA VAL A 247 -2.97 -1.32 7.15
C VAL A 247 -2.98 -2.25 5.93
N LEU A 248 -3.12 -1.69 4.72
CA LEU A 248 -3.16 -2.46 3.48
C LEU A 248 -1.88 -3.27 3.29
N PHE A 249 -0.71 -2.66 3.40
CA PHE A 249 0.57 -3.37 3.24
C PHE A 249 0.82 -4.37 4.38
N SER A 250 0.33 -4.11 5.59
CA SER A 250 0.42 -5.09 6.69
C SER A 250 -0.43 -6.33 6.37
N CYS A 251 -1.65 -6.16 5.86
CA CYS A 251 -2.50 -7.27 5.44
C CYS A 251 -2.08 -7.92 4.12
N CYS A 252 -1.30 -7.21 3.29
CA CYS A 252 -0.71 -7.69 2.03
C CYS A 252 0.83 -7.57 2.05
N PRO A 253 1.57 -8.37 2.86
CA PRO A 253 3.01 -8.19 3.10
C PRO A 253 3.91 -8.17 1.87
N GLU A 254 3.50 -8.80 0.77
CA GLU A 254 4.24 -8.80 -0.50
C GLU A 254 4.44 -7.38 -1.06
N ALA A 255 3.52 -6.46 -0.74
CA ALA A 255 3.57 -5.07 -1.17
C ALA A 255 4.78 -4.30 -0.60
N PHE A 256 5.28 -4.68 0.59
CA PHE A 256 6.44 -4.04 1.21
C PHE A 256 7.71 -4.12 0.35
N VAL A 257 7.84 -5.10 -0.56
CA VAL A 257 8.96 -5.16 -1.50
C VAL A 257 8.97 -3.97 -2.46
N GLY A 258 7.82 -3.30 -2.66
CA GLY A 258 7.72 -2.06 -3.41
C GLY A 258 8.64 -0.95 -2.90
N LEU A 259 8.94 -0.90 -1.59
CA LEU A 259 9.89 0.06 -1.01
C LEU A 259 11.29 -0.04 -1.65
N LEU A 260 11.67 -1.22 -2.13
CA LEU A 260 12.97 -1.47 -2.76
C LEU A 260 12.97 -1.18 -4.27
N LEU A 261 11.80 -1.03 -4.88
CA LEU A 261 11.63 -1.01 -6.33
C LEU A 261 11.15 0.35 -6.84
N TYR A 262 10.35 1.07 -6.05
CA TYR A 262 9.81 2.38 -6.42
C TYR A 262 10.60 3.52 -5.77
N PRO A 263 11.31 4.33 -6.57
CA PRO A 263 11.60 5.71 -6.21
C PRO A 263 10.32 6.52 -5.99
N ARG A 264 10.46 7.77 -5.54
CA ARG A 264 9.36 8.74 -5.48
C ARG A 264 8.51 8.74 -6.77
N LEU A 265 7.18 8.78 -6.63
CA LEU A 265 6.24 9.02 -7.72
C LEU A 265 6.21 10.51 -8.08
N LEU A 266 6.30 10.82 -9.38
CA LEU A 266 6.30 12.16 -9.91
C LEU A 266 4.90 12.61 -10.37
N ASP A 267 4.71 13.92 -10.38
CA ASP A 267 3.40 14.56 -10.63
C ASP A 267 3.26 15.15 -12.03
N GLY A 268 4.35 15.20 -12.80
CA GLY A 268 4.38 15.80 -14.13
C GLY A 268 4.42 17.34 -14.16
N THR A 269 4.43 17.99 -13.00
CA THR A 269 4.28 19.47 -12.91
C THR A 269 5.56 20.27 -13.16
N ASP A 270 6.72 19.62 -13.19
CA ASP A 270 8.05 20.23 -13.35
C ASP A 270 8.76 19.82 -14.66
N GLY A 271 7.99 19.34 -15.64
CA GLY A 271 8.49 18.78 -16.89
C GLY A 271 8.77 17.28 -16.83
N SER A 272 8.55 16.65 -15.68
CA SER A 272 8.48 15.19 -15.57
C SER A 272 7.20 14.62 -16.20
N LYS A 273 7.09 13.29 -16.20
CA LYS A 273 5.81 12.59 -16.38
C LYS A 273 5.04 12.51 -15.05
N SER A 274 3.73 12.31 -15.15
CA SER A 274 2.89 11.90 -14.01
C SER A 274 2.94 10.38 -13.87
N GLU A 275 3.03 9.90 -12.63
CA GLU A 275 3.31 8.50 -12.34
C GLU A 275 2.41 7.89 -11.27
N VAL A 276 2.12 6.60 -11.44
CA VAL A 276 1.46 5.72 -10.47
C VAL A 276 2.19 4.37 -10.40
N GLY A 277 2.03 3.65 -9.29
CA GLY A 277 2.50 2.28 -9.13
C GLY A 277 1.34 1.27 -9.18
N VAL A 278 1.60 0.05 -9.63
CA VAL A 278 0.64 -1.07 -9.53
C VAL A 278 1.38 -2.31 -9.04
N ILE A 279 0.90 -2.92 -7.96
CA ILE A 279 1.43 -4.19 -7.45
C ILE A 279 0.40 -5.27 -7.79
N ARG A 280 0.67 -6.02 -8.84
CA ARG A 280 -0.20 -7.07 -9.36
C ARG A 280 -0.15 -8.32 -8.50
N ASN A 281 -1.30 -8.93 -8.29
CA ASN A 281 -1.41 -10.25 -7.66
C ASN A 281 -0.80 -10.33 -6.24
N ALA A 282 -0.90 -9.25 -5.44
CA ALA A 282 -0.44 -9.27 -4.06
C ALA A 282 -1.40 -10.05 -3.18
N ARG A 283 -0.88 -11.02 -2.39
CA ARG A 283 -1.72 -11.83 -1.50
C ARG A 283 -2.09 -11.06 -0.24
N ARG A 284 -3.38 -11.09 0.08
CA ARG A 284 -3.89 -10.71 1.39
C ARG A 284 -3.90 -11.92 2.31
N VAL A 285 -3.29 -11.79 3.48
CA VAL A 285 -3.08 -12.92 4.40
C VAL A 285 -4.00 -12.89 5.61
N CYS A 286 -4.42 -11.74 6.09
CA CYS A 286 -5.21 -11.69 7.31
C CYS A 286 -6.37 -10.70 7.22
N SER A 287 -7.37 -10.96 8.07
CA SER A 287 -8.36 -9.96 8.45
C SER A 287 -7.75 -9.00 9.47
N TYR A 288 -8.46 -7.92 9.78
CA TYR A 288 -8.07 -6.98 10.83
C TYR A 288 -9.30 -6.29 11.41
N THR A 289 -9.12 -5.67 12.57
CA THR A 289 -10.11 -4.76 13.16
C THR A 289 -9.43 -3.48 13.66
N GLY A 290 -10.24 -2.45 13.90
CA GLY A 290 -9.74 -1.15 14.32
C GLY A 290 -9.00 -0.41 13.20
N TYR A 291 -8.48 0.76 13.55
CA TYR A 291 -7.74 1.66 12.67
C TYR A 291 -6.84 2.57 13.52
N ASP A 292 -5.72 3.02 12.97
CA ASP A 292 -4.72 3.84 13.67
C ASP A 292 -4.37 3.21 15.04
N ARG A 293 -4.56 3.93 16.15
CA ARG A 293 -4.22 3.45 17.50
C ARG A 293 -4.96 2.19 17.94
N THR A 294 -6.08 1.86 17.29
CA THR A 294 -6.92 0.70 17.62
C THR A 294 -6.69 -0.52 16.74
N PHE A 295 -5.85 -0.40 15.69
CA PHE A 295 -5.53 -1.49 14.77
C PHE A 295 -5.14 -2.78 15.51
N THR A 296 -5.70 -3.90 15.05
CA THR A 296 -5.50 -5.25 15.59
C THR A 296 -5.49 -6.25 14.44
N ALA A 297 -4.44 -7.08 14.37
CA ALA A 297 -4.38 -8.20 13.44
C ALA A 297 -5.48 -9.21 13.78
N GLY A 298 -6.25 -9.58 12.77
CA GLY A 298 -7.25 -10.64 12.85
C GLY A 298 -6.66 -12.00 12.44
N PRO A 299 -7.48 -13.06 12.48
CA PRO A 299 -7.05 -14.38 12.03
C PRO A 299 -6.64 -14.38 10.55
N PRO A 300 -5.84 -15.39 10.15
CA PRO A 300 -5.63 -15.73 8.74
C PRO A 300 -6.97 -15.83 8.00
N LEU A 301 -7.03 -15.36 6.76
CA LEU A 301 -8.14 -15.62 5.86
C LEU A 301 -8.31 -17.12 5.58
N SER A 302 -9.54 -17.64 5.59
CA SER A 302 -9.81 -19.05 5.28
C SER A 302 -9.50 -19.41 3.82
N THR A 303 -9.35 -18.42 2.96
CA THR A 303 -8.98 -18.60 1.55
C THR A 303 -8.03 -17.48 1.16
N LEU A 304 -6.89 -17.84 0.57
CA LEU A 304 -5.97 -16.86 0.04
C LEU A 304 -6.58 -16.17 -1.16
N VAL A 305 -6.70 -14.86 -1.06
CA VAL A 305 -7.13 -13.97 -2.14
C VAL A 305 -5.97 -13.08 -2.54
N SER A 306 -5.84 -12.82 -3.84
CA SER A 306 -4.85 -11.91 -4.37
C SER A 306 -5.56 -10.74 -5.03
N HIS A 307 -5.02 -9.55 -4.85
CA HIS A 307 -5.55 -8.31 -5.41
C HIS A 307 -4.43 -7.54 -6.09
N ASP A 308 -4.79 -6.73 -7.07
CA ASP A 308 -3.92 -5.66 -7.53
C ASP A 308 -3.94 -4.51 -6.49
N ILE A 309 -2.81 -3.88 -6.22
CA ILE A 309 -2.75 -2.69 -5.36
C ILE A 309 -2.35 -1.51 -6.24
N LEU A 310 -3.25 -0.53 -6.37
CA LEU A 310 -2.99 0.71 -7.09
C LEU A 310 -2.37 1.72 -6.14
N VAL A 311 -1.11 2.07 -6.34
CA VAL A 311 -0.35 3.03 -5.54
C VAL A 311 -0.39 4.41 -6.21
N TYR A 312 -1.09 5.35 -5.58
CA TYR A 312 -1.24 6.71 -6.11
C TYR A 312 -1.46 7.73 -5.00
N ASP A 313 -0.77 8.85 -5.11
CA ASP A 313 -0.66 9.84 -4.04
C ASP A 313 -1.49 11.10 -4.34
N ALA A 314 -2.10 11.69 -3.32
CA ALA A 314 -2.95 12.88 -3.44
C ALA A 314 -2.20 14.18 -3.12
N CYS A 315 -2.64 15.30 -3.71
CA CYS A 315 -2.17 16.62 -3.30
C CYS A 315 -2.64 16.96 -1.88
N TYR A 316 -1.68 17.32 -1.01
CA TYR A 316 -1.92 17.63 0.41
C TYR A 316 -2.19 19.11 0.69
N SER A 317 -2.04 20.01 -0.30
CA SER A 317 -2.23 21.46 -0.10
C SER A 317 -2.87 22.13 -1.29
N GLY A 318 -3.62 23.21 -1.03
CA GLY A 318 -4.25 24.02 -2.06
C GLY A 318 -5.16 23.20 -2.99
N GLN A 319 -5.86 22.19 -2.47
CA GLN A 319 -6.63 21.23 -3.28
C GLN A 319 -7.62 21.89 -4.24
N PHE A 320 -8.15 23.06 -3.90
CA PHE A 320 -9.10 23.81 -4.72
C PHE A 320 -8.46 24.60 -5.88
N TYR A 321 -7.14 24.70 -5.98
CA TYR A 321 -6.54 25.32 -7.17
C TYR A 321 -6.78 24.43 -8.38
N ARG A 322 -7.20 25.02 -9.51
CA ARG A 322 -7.42 24.29 -10.78
C ARG A 322 -6.25 23.36 -11.13
N ARG A 323 -5.01 23.84 -11.02
CA ARG A 323 -3.80 23.03 -11.27
C ARG A 323 -3.71 21.76 -10.40
N ASN A 324 -4.21 21.82 -9.16
CA ASN A 324 -4.17 20.69 -8.22
C ASN A 324 -5.36 19.75 -8.44
N LEU A 325 -6.52 20.26 -8.89
CA LEU A 325 -7.60 19.44 -9.42
C LEU A 325 -7.11 18.64 -10.63
N ASP A 326 -6.52 19.32 -11.62
CA ASP A 326 -5.99 18.70 -12.84
C ASP A 326 -4.96 17.62 -12.52
N ARG A 327 -4.04 17.92 -11.58
CA ARG A 327 -3.03 16.98 -11.10
C ARG A 327 -3.66 15.73 -10.48
N ASP A 328 -4.54 15.89 -9.50
CA ASP A 328 -5.16 14.75 -8.81
C ASP A 328 -6.07 13.94 -9.75
N LEU A 329 -6.80 14.63 -10.63
CA LEU A 329 -7.67 14.02 -11.62
C LEU A 329 -6.85 13.21 -12.63
N TYR A 330 -5.71 13.72 -13.09
CA TYR A 330 -4.83 13.00 -13.99
C TYR A 330 -4.14 11.81 -13.31
N LYS A 331 -3.73 11.96 -12.04
CA LYS A 331 -3.19 10.85 -11.25
C LYS A 331 -4.21 9.71 -11.10
N ALA A 332 -5.44 10.04 -10.70
CA ALA A 332 -6.53 9.07 -10.60
C ALA A 332 -6.85 8.42 -11.96
N TYR A 333 -6.88 9.21 -13.03
CA TYR A 333 -7.08 8.72 -14.40
C TYR A 333 -6.03 7.69 -14.82
N LEU A 334 -4.73 7.96 -14.59
CA LEU A 334 -3.67 7.01 -14.90
C LEU A 334 -3.83 5.71 -14.10
N GLY A 335 -4.10 5.83 -12.80
CA GLY A 335 -4.29 4.67 -11.93
C GLY A 335 -5.50 3.82 -12.32
N PHE A 336 -6.64 4.44 -12.57
CA PHE A 336 -7.89 3.76 -12.92
C PHE A 336 -7.82 3.11 -14.31
N ARG A 337 -7.07 3.69 -15.26
CA ARG A 337 -6.76 3.00 -16.52
C ARG A 337 -5.93 1.74 -16.32
N ALA A 338 -5.02 1.73 -15.35
CA ALA A 338 -4.16 0.59 -15.06
C ALA A 338 -4.88 -0.51 -14.27
N VAL A 339 -5.89 -0.13 -13.47
CA VAL A 339 -6.72 -1.02 -12.64
C VAL A 339 -8.21 -0.69 -12.84
N PRO A 340 -8.88 -1.26 -13.87
CA PRO A 340 -10.21 -0.84 -14.32
C PRO A 340 -11.40 -1.34 -13.47
N ASP A 341 -11.14 -2.00 -12.35
CA ASP A 341 -12.14 -2.39 -11.35
C ASP A 341 -11.52 -2.23 -9.94
N ILE A 342 -11.83 -1.12 -9.28
CA ILE A 342 -11.06 -0.62 -8.13
C ILE A 342 -11.96 -0.39 -6.92
N SER A 343 -11.55 -0.93 -5.76
CA SER A 343 -12.06 -0.45 -4.48
C SER A 343 -11.20 0.72 -4.01
N THR A 344 -11.85 1.83 -3.72
CA THR A 344 -11.21 3.07 -3.24
C THR A 344 -12.05 3.70 -2.12
N GLY A 345 -11.80 4.96 -1.79
CA GLY A 345 -12.52 5.68 -0.75
C GLY A 345 -12.01 7.11 -0.58
N LYS A 346 -11.83 7.51 0.67
CA LYS A 346 -11.43 8.87 1.10
C LYS A 346 -9.95 9.20 0.82
N TRP A 347 -9.52 9.01 -0.43
CA TRP A 347 -8.18 9.27 -0.94
C TRP A 347 -7.71 10.71 -0.63
N GLY A 348 -6.62 10.83 0.12
CA GLY A 348 -6.07 12.12 0.53
C GLY A 348 -6.87 12.89 1.58
N CYS A 349 -7.89 12.30 2.22
CA CYS A 349 -8.75 13.00 3.18
C CYS A 349 -8.45 12.71 4.66
N GLY A 350 -7.51 11.82 4.95
CA GLY A 350 -7.03 11.55 6.31
C GLY A 350 -5.95 12.54 6.72
N VAL A 351 -4.71 12.06 6.86
CA VAL A 351 -3.52 12.88 7.25
C VAL A 351 -3.32 14.08 6.32
N PHE A 352 -3.69 13.96 5.04
CA PHE A 352 -3.57 15.04 4.04
C PHE A 352 -4.72 16.07 4.06
N ASN A 353 -5.72 15.93 4.95
CA ASN A 353 -6.80 16.91 5.17
C ASN A 353 -7.58 17.33 3.90
N GLY A 354 -7.64 16.46 2.89
CA GLY A 354 -8.51 16.63 1.71
C GLY A 354 -10.00 16.64 2.08
N VAL A 355 -10.83 17.29 1.27
CA VAL A 355 -12.28 17.30 1.45
C VAL A 355 -12.89 16.03 0.82
N PRO A 356 -13.55 15.15 1.59
CA PRO A 356 -14.05 13.86 1.08
C PRO A 356 -14.94 13.95 -0.16
N LEU A 357 -15.92 14.86 -0.17
CA LEU A 357 -16.81 15.02 -1.33
C LEU A 357 -16.05 15.50 -2.57
N TYR A 358 -15.12 16.44 -2.39
CA TYR A 358 -14.29 16.95 -3.47
C TYR A 358 -13.43 15.84 -4.10
N LYS A 359 -12.81 15.00 -3.27
CA LYS A 359 -11.99 13.86 -3.72
C LYS A 359 -12.82 12.71 -4.28
N PHE A 360 -14.04 12.50 -3.79
CA PHE A 360 -15.00 11.58 -4.40
C PHE A 360 -15.35 12.01 -5.82
N LEU A 361 -15.77 13.27 -6.02
CA LEU A 361 -16.12 13.79 -7.35
C LEU A 361 -14.91 13.81 -8.30
N THR A 362 -13.70 14.05 -7.79
CA THR A 362 -12.47 13.94 -8.58
C THR A 362 -12.26 12.51 -9.08
N GLN A 363 -12.39 11.51 -8.20
CA GLN A 363 -12.28 10.10 -8.61
C GLN A 363 -13.43 9.68 -9.55
N LEU A 364 -14.64 10.20 -9.33
CA LEU A 364 -15.80 9.95 -10.19
C LEU A 364 -15.57 10.46 -11.62
N MET A 365 -14.99 11.66 -11.78
CA MET A 365 -14.62 12.17 -13.10
C MET A 365 -13.57 11.29 -13.79
N ALA A 366 -12.55 10.83 -13.05
CA ALA A 366 -11.57 9.87 -13.58
C ALA A 366 -12.23 8.54 -13.99
N CYS A 367 -13.22 8.05 -13.22
CA CYS A 367 -13.98 6.85 -13.58
C CYS A 367 -14.79 7.07 -14.86
N GLY A 368 -15.51 8.18 -14.98
CA GLY A 368 -16.26 8.55 -16.19
C GLY A 368 -15.37 8.64 -17.43
N GLU A 369 -14.15 9.17 -17.27
CA GLU A 369 -13.17 9.31 -18.36
C GLU A 369 -12.46 8.00 -18.72
N THR A 370 -12.55 6.97 -17.90
CA THR A 370 -11.87 5.68 -18.13
C THR A 370 -12.83 4.52 -18.38
N GLY A 371 -14.07 4.62 -17.91
CA GLY A 371 -15.02 3.51 -17.84
C GLY A 371 -14.72 2.53 -16.71
N THR A 372 -13.96 2.96 -15.70
CA THR A 372 -13.55 2.13 -14.56
C THR A 372 -14.73 1.89 -13.62
N ARG A 373 -14.92 0.64 -13.20
CA ARG A 373 -15.85 0.30 -12.11
C ARG A 373 -15.22 0.70 -10.78
N MET A 374 -15.97 1.44 -9.96
CA MET A 374 -15.49 1.95 -8.68
C MET A 374 -16.38 1.47 -7.53
N ASP A 375 -15.77 0.86 -6.52
CA ASP A 375 -16.42 0.57 -5.23
C ASP A 375 -15.83 1.53 -4.18
N TYR A 376 -16.59 2.56 -3.81
CA TYR A 376 -16.16 3.63 -2.94
C TYR A 376 -16.58 3.38 -1.49
N SER A 377 -15.58 3.21 -0.62
CA SER A 377 -15.76 3.16 0.82
C SER A 377 -15.72 4.56 1.44
N ALA A 378 -16.82 4.94 2.09
CA ALA A 378 -16.89 6.09 3.00
C ALA A 378 -16.29 5.80 4.39
N PHE A 379 -15.92 4.54 4.67
CA PHE A 379 -15.29 4.06 5.90
C PHE A 379 -15.92 4.59 7.20
N LYS A 380 -16.96 3.90 7.68
CA LYS A 380 -17.69 4.16 8.93
C LYS A 380 -18.31 5.56 9.06
N ASP A 381 -18.44 6.28 7.95
CA ASP A 381 -19.01 7.62 7.88
C ASP A 381 -20.28 7.55 7.03
N GLU A 382 -21.40 7.29 7.70
CA GLU A 382 -22.72 7.14 7.08
C GLU A 382 -23.23 8.45 6.47
N ASP A 383 -22.90 9.58 7.07
CA ASP A 383 -23.30 10.90 6.57
C ASP A 383 -22.61 11.19 5.23
N HIS A 384 -21.30 10.93 5.13
CA HIS A 384 -20.56 11.06 3.88
C HIS A 384 -20.98 10.01 2.84
N CYS A 385 -21.30 8.79 3.28
CA CYS A 385 -21.84 7.74 2.41
C CYS A 385 -23.14 8.20 1.73
N THR A 386 -24.10 8.67 2.54
CA THR A 386 -25.39 9.21 2.07
C THR A 386 -25.19 10.39 1.13
N MET A 387 -24.30 11.32 1.49
CA MET A 387 -23.99 12.48 0.66
C MET A 387 -23.40 12.12 -0.72
N CYS A 388 -22.57 11.07 -0.79
CA CYS A 388 -22.04 10.59 -2.07
C CYS A 388 -23.13 9.93 -2.93
N ILE A 389 -24.07 9.20 -2.30
CA ILE A 389 -25.22 8.60 -2.98
C ILE A 389 -26.14 9.71 -3.52
N ASP A 390 -26.51 10.69 -2.70
CA ASP A 390 -27.28 11.88 -3.13
C ASP A 390 -26.61 12.57 -4.33
N ALA A 391 -25.28 12.71 -4.30
CA ALA A 391 -24.52 13.34 -5.39
C ALA A 391 -24.61 12.51 -6.68
N LEU A 392 -24.54 11.18 -6.60
CA LEU A 392 -24.72 10.30 -7.76
C LEU A 392 -26.14 10.41 -8.34
N GLU A 393 -27.17 10.45 -7.49
CA GLU A 393 -28.56 10.63 -7.94
C GLU A 393 -28.77 11.96 -8.65
N CYS A 394 -28.18 13.05 -8.13
CA CYS A 394 -28.23 14.36 -8.78
C CYS A 394 -27.50 14.36 -10.13
N ILE A 395 -26.34 13.69 -10.21
CA ILE A 395 -25.54 13.56 -11.42
C ILE A 395 -26.28 12.76 -12.51
N GLU A 396 -26.97 11.68 -12.13
CA GLU A 396 -27.77 10.85 -13.02
C GLU A 396 -29.03 11.60 -13.51
N GLY A 397 -29.71 12.31 -12.61
CA GLY A 397 -30.91 13.11 -12.91
C GLY A 397 -30.64 14.44 -13.64
N TRP A 398 -29.38 14.80 -13.85
CA TRP A 398 -28.99 16.11 -14.38
C TRP A 398 -29.60 16.39 -15.76
N ASN A 399 -29.97 17.66 -16.00
CA ASN A 399 -30.61 18.13 -17.25
C ASN A 399 -31.76 17.23 -17.73
N GLU A 400 -32.80 17.07 -16.90
CA GLU A 400 -33.98 16.25 -17.22
C GLU A 400 -33.64 14.77 -17.48
N GLY A 401 -32.63 14.23 -16.77
CA GLY A 401 -32.20 12.84 -16.88
C GLY A 401 -31.27 12.55 -18.05
N GLN A 402 -30.67 13.58 -18.66
CA GLN A 402 -29.61 13.39 -19.65
C GLN A 402 -28.27 12.98 -19.02
N GLY A 403 -28.13 13.18 -17.70
CA GLY A 403 -26.91 12.89 -16.94
C GLY A 403 -25.81 13.94 -17.14
N MET A 404 -24.86 14.00 -16.21
CA MET A 404 -23.69 14.87 -16.36
C MET A 404 -22.59 14.22 -17.21
N THR A 405 -21.89 15.04 -17.99
CA THR A 405 -20.59 14.67 -18.55
C THR A 405 -19.46 15.00 -17.58
N VAL A 406 -18.30 14.38 -17.78
CA VAL A 406 -17.06 14.70 -17.05
C VAL A 406 -16.75 16.20 -17.14
N GLY A 407 -16.85 16.81 -18.33
CA GLY A 407 -16.60 18.24 -18.50
C GLY A 407 -17.60 19.12 -17.76
N SER A 408 -18.89 18.75 -17.74
CA SER A 408 -19.88 19.53 -17.00
C SER A 408 -19.66 19.49 -15.48
N LEU A 409 -19.28 18.33 -14.92
CA LEU A 409 -18.96 18.21 -13.50
C LEU A 409 -17.66 18.96 -13.16
N TYR A 410 -16.66 18.87 -14.03
CA TYR A 410 -15.40 19.61 -13.87
C TYR A 410 -15.64 21.12 -13.80
N THR A 411 -16.41 21.67 -14.74
CA THR A 411 -16.77 23.09 -14.75
C THR A 411 -17.57 23.49 -13.52
N LEU A 412 -18.56 22.68 -13.12
CA LEU A 412 -19.37 22.94 -11.93
C LEU A 412 -18.52 23.04 -10.66
N ILE A 413 -17.54 22.15 -10.49
CA ILE A 413 -16.60 22.18 -9.37
C ILE A 413 -15.77 23.46 -9.40
N LEU A 414 -15.26 23.86 -10.55
CA LEU A 414 -14.47 25.09 -10.68
C LEU A 414 -15.30 26.34 -10.39
N ASP A 415 -16.55 26.41 -10.83
CA ASP A 415 -17.46 27.52 -10.58
C ASP A 415 -17.77 27.65 -9.09
N VAL A 416 -18.14 26.54 -8.43
CA VAL A 416 -18.32 26.49 -6.97
C VAL A 416 -17.08 27.01 -6.28
N VAL A 417 -15.89 26.51 -6.66
CA VAL A 417 -14.64 26.94 -6.05
C VAL A 417 -14.36 28.43 -6.23
N GLN A 418 -14.62 28.99 -7.41
CA GLN A 418 -14.37 30.41 -7.73
C GLN A 418 -15.31 31.36 -6.99
N ASP A 419 -16.57 30.98 -6.82
CA ASP A 419 -17.60 31.79 -6.16
C ASP A 419 -17.28 32.05 -4.66
N HIS A 420 -16.34 31.28 -4.09
CA HIS A 420 -15.95 31.37 -2.68
C HIS A 420 -14.43 31.55 -2.54
N LYS A 421 -13.97 32.80 -2.57
CA LYS A 421 -12.54 33.18 -2.54
C LYS A 421 -11.76 32.78 -1.29
N GLU A 422 -12.42 32.30 -0.22
CA GLU A 422 -11.78 31.87 1.02
C GLU A 422 -12.41 30.57 1.56
N TRP A 423 -12.10 29.43 0.93
CA TRP A 423 -12.39 28.12 1.51
C TRP A 423 -11.49 27.86 2.71
N THR A 424 -11.90 28.34 3.88
CA THR A 424 -11.21 28.04 5.15
C THR A 424 -11.74 26.76 5.80
N ARG A 425 -12.88 26.22 5.34
CA ARG A 425 -13.53 25.05 5.94
C ARG A 425 -14.13 24.08 4.91
N ALA A 426 -13.83 22.80 5.08
CA ALA A 426 -14.35 21.69 4.26
C ALA A 426 -15.89 21.63 4.20
N SER A 427 -16.59 22.08 5.25
CA SER A 427 -18.05 22.06 5.34
C SER A 427 -18.71 23.00 4.33
N GLN A 428 -18.10 24.16 4.07
CA GLN A 428 -18.66 25.17 3.16
C GLN A 428 -18.69 24.63 1.73
N PHE A 429 -17.62 23.96 1.29
CA PHE A 429 -17.56 23.37 -0.04
C PHE A 429 -18.62 22.29 -0.22
N LYS A 430 -18.77 21.40 0.78
CA LYS A 430 -19.77 20.32 0.73
C LYS A 430 -21.18 20.87 0.53
N GLU A 431 -21.55 21.88 1.31
CA GLU A 431 -22.88 22.50 1.23
C GLU A 431 -23.11 23.18 -0.12
N ALA A 432 -22.19 24.06 -0.55
CA ALA A 432 -22.31 24.77 -1.81
C ALA A 432 -22.34 23.82 -3.02
N MET A 433 -21.51 22.78 -3.02
CA MET A 433 -21.49 21.79 -4.09
C MET A 433 -22.80 21.02 -4.17
N MET A 434 -23.34 20.56 -3.04
CA MET A 434 -24.61 19.83 -3.02
C MET A 434 -25.80 20.72 -3.43
N GLN A 435 -25.82 21.99 -3.03
CA GLN A 435 -26.82 22.96 -3.51
C GLN A 435 -26.79 23.09 -5.03
N ARG A 436 -25.60 23.28 -5.61
CA ARG A 436 -25.44 23.34 -7.07
C ARG A 436 -25.84 22.04 -7.78
N LEU A 437 -25.52 20.88 -7.22
CA LEU A 437 -25.94 19.59 -7.77
C LEU A 437 -27.47 19.41 -7.74
N ARG A 438 -28.14 19.96 -6.72
CA ARG A 438 -29.61 19.93 -6.59
C ARG A 438 -30.33 20.99 -7.42
N GLY A 439 -29.59 21.92 -8.03
CA GLY A 439 -30.14 23.05 -8.78
C GLY A 439 -30.72 24.17 -7.89
N GLU A 440 -30.20 24.31 -6.67
CA GLU A 440 -30.60 25.32 -5.67
C GLU A 440 -29.86 26.66 -5.80
#